data_AF-A0A838FRF8-F1
#
_entry.id   AF-A0A838FRF8-F1
#
_cell.length_a   1.000
_cell.length_b   1.000
_cell.length_c   1.000
_cell.angle_alpha   90.00
_cell.angle_beta   90.00
_cell.angle_gamma   90.00
#
_symmetry.space_group_name_H-M   'P 1'
#
loop_
_entity.id
_entity.type
_entity.pdbx_description
1 polymer ?
#
loop_
_entity_poly.entity_id
_entity_poly.type
_entity_poly.pdbx_seq_one_letter_code
_entity_poly.pdbx_strand_id
1 'polypeptide(L)' 'ADIARLAEHLWEEDGRPEGRATEHWAQAEKWLREQAGLH' A
#
# COMPACT_ATOMS: atom_id res chain seq x y z
N ALA A 1 1.38 -9.39 -7.33
CA ALA A 1 2.00 -8.06 -7.43
C ALA A 1 2.41 -7.63 -6.04
N ASP A 2 3.66 -7.23 -5.81
CA ASP A 2 4.16 -6.86 -4.47
C ASP A 2 3.40 -5.68 -3.86
N ILE A 3 2.79 -4.82 -4.70
CA ILE A 3 1.89 -3.73 -4.28
C ILE A 3 0.68 -4.24 -3.51
N ALA A 4 0.04 -5.32 -3.97
CA ALA A 4 -1.16 -5.86 -3.34
C ALA A 4 -0.87 -6.35 -1.92
N ARG A 5 0.24 -7.08 -1.76
CA ARG A 5 0.66 -7.65 -0.47
C ARG A 5 1.03 -6.55 0.53
N LEU A 6 1.65 -5.46 0.04
CA LEU A 6 2.00 -4.30 0.86
C LEU A 6 0.76 -3.47 1.24
N ALA A 7 -0.18 -3.29 0.31
CA ALA A 7 -1.44 -2.60 0.56
C ALA A 7 -2.31 -3.35 1.57
N GLU A 8 -2.41 -4.68 1.45
CA GLU A 8 -3.09 -5.54 2.42
C GLU A 8 -2.43 -5.45 3.79
N HIS A 9 -1.11 -5.53 3.88
CA HIS A 9 -0.40 -5.40 5.14
C HIS A 9 -0.67 -4.06 5.82
N LEU A 10 -0.54 -2.95 5.09
CA LEU A 10 -0.84 -1.60 5.61
C LEU A 10 -2.30 -1.47 6.04
N TRP A 11 -3.24 -2.05 5.28
CA TRP A 11 -4.66 -2.02 5.60
C TRP A 11 -5.00 -2.87 6.84
N GLU A 12 -4.31 -4.00 7.03
CA GLU A 12 -4.45 -4.82 8.24
C GLU A 12 -3.87 -4.13 9.47
N GLU A 13 -2.72 -3.45 9.35
CA GLU A 13 -2.13 -2.66 10.44
C GLU A 13 -3.01 -1.48 10.86
N ASP A 14 -3.72 -0.84 9.92
CA ASP A 14 -4.68 0.25 10.21
C ASP A 14 -6.03 -0.28 10.77
N GLY A 15 -6.18 -1.59 10.97
CA GLY A 15 -7.38 -2.19 11.56
C GLY A 15 -8.51 -2.43 10.57
N ARG A 16 -8.18 -2.60 9.28
CA ARG A 16 -9.12 -2.88 8.18
C ARG A 16 -10.24 -1.82 8.05
N PRO A 17 -9.91 -0.53 7.95
CA PRO A 17 -10.91 0.51 7.74
C PRO A 17 -11.70 0.25 6.45
N GLU A 18 -13.03 0.19 6.56
CA GLU A 18 -13.91 0.11 5.39
C GLU A 18 -13.87 1.44 4.61
N GLY A 19 -13.74 1.36 3.28
CA GLY A 19 -13.71 2.53 2.39
C GLY A 19 -12.34 3.20 2.20
N ARG A 20 -11.32 2.90 3.02
CA ARG A 20 -9.96 3.44 2.86
C ARG A 20 -8.99 2.51 2.14
N ALA A 21 -9.45 1.36 1.66
CA ALA A 21 -8.61 0.40 0.95
C ALA A 21 -7.81 1.08 -0.19
N THR A 22 -8.47 1.91 -1.01
CA THR A 22 -7.83 2.60 -2.14
C THR A 22 -6.65 3.50 -1.73
N GLU A 23 -6.73 4.14 -0.55
CA GLU A 23 -5.64 4.98 -0.03
C GLU A 23 -4.41 4.12 0.34
N HIS A 24 -4.63 2.94 0.91
CA HIS A 24 -3.56 2.00 1.26
C HIS A 24 -2.90 1.42 0.00
N TRP A 25 -3.67 1.19 -1.06
CA TRP A 25 -3.14 0.80 -2.38
C TRP A 25 -2.25 1.88 -3.00
N ALA A 26 -2.68 3.14 -2.97
CA ALA A 26 -1.88 4.27 -3.46
C ALA A 26 -0.61 4.47 -2.62
N GLN A 27 -0.71 4.31 -1.29
CA GLN A 27 0.43 4.37 -0.37
C GLN A 27 1.45 3.26 -0.69
N ALA A 28 0.99 2.03 -0.91
CA ALA A 28 1.82 0.88 -1.23
C ALA A 28 2.54 1.04 -2.58
N GLU A 29 1.85 1.55 -3.60
CA GLU A 29 2.45 1.84 -4.89
C GLU A 29 3.54 2.90 -4.79
N LYS A 30 3.29 3.99 -4.03
CA LYS A 30 4.29 5.04 -3.81
C LYS A 30 5.52 4.51 -3.10
N TRP A 31 5.33 3.71 -2.05
CA TRP A 31 6.43 3.08 -1.31
C TRP A 31 7.29 2.18 -2.18
N LEU A 32 6.68 1.37 -3.05
CA LEU A 32 7.42 0.50 -3.96
C LEU A 32 8.13 1.28 -5.06
N ARG A 33 7.55 2.38 -5.56
CA ARG A 33 8.24 3.27 -6.51
C ARG A 33 9.48 3.92 -5.89
N GLU A 34 9.38 4.41 -4.67
CA GLU A 34 10.52 5.03 -3.98
C GLU A 34 11.61 4.00 -3.63
N GLN A 35 11.23 2.80 -3.18
CA GLN A 35 12.20 1.72 -2.93
C GLN A 35 12.83 1.14 -4.20
N ALA A 36 12.11 1.14 -5.33
CA ALA A 36 12.67 0.75 -6.62
C ALA A 36 13.71 1.74 -7.16
N GLY A 37 13.94 2.87 -6.47
CA GLY A 37 14.88 3.90 -6.89
C GLY A 37 14.50 4.54 -8.23
N LEU A 38 13.21 4.46 -8.61
CA LEU A 38 12.65 5.17 -9.75
C LEU A 38 12.52 6.65 -9.35
N HIS A 39 13.66 7.32 -9.32
CA HIS A 39 13.79 8.76 -9.17
C HIS A 39 14.19 9.41 -10.50
#